data_AF-A0A8T5Q770-F1
#
_entry.id   AF-A0A8T5Q770-F1
#
_cell.length_a   1.000
_cell.length_b   1.000
_cell.length_c   1.000
_cell.angle_alpha   90.00
_cell.angle_beta   90.00
_cell.angle_gamma   90.00
#
_symmetry.space_group_name_H-M   'P 1'
#
loop_
_entity.id
_entity.type
_entity.pdbx_description
1 polymer ?
#
loop_
_entity_poly.entity_id
_entity_poly.type
_entity_poly.pdbx_seq_one_letter_code
_entity_poly.pdbx_strand_id
1 'polypeptide(L)'
;MVTEMITVKLDDRFLGDIDSVVQKEGYQNRTEFIRNALREKVEESKLKEAMTSIAHLKGAAKKKTTPEEFEKIRERAFDEISKKLK
;
A
#
# COMPACT_ATOMS: atom_id res chain seq x y z
N MET A 1 20.06 -2.74 -8.02
CA MET A 1 19.76 -2.79 -6.57
C MET A 1 20.70 -3.79 -5.95
N VAL A 2 21.34 -3.44 -4.84
CA VAL A 2 22.23 -4.33 -4.11
C VAL A 2 21.42 -5.08 -3.05
N THR A 3 21.70 -6.35 -2.83
CA THR A 3 21.11 -7.16 -1.76
C THR A 3 22.06 -7.24 -0.59
N GLU A 4 21.56 -6.91 0.61
CA GLU A 4 22.29 -7.06 1.87
C GLU A 4 21.88 -8.37 2.55
N MET A 5 22.84 -9.02 3.22
CA MET A 5 22.59 -10.23 3.99
C MET A 5 22.10 -9.88 5.40
N ILE A 6 21.05 -10.57 5.86
CA ILE A 6 20.55 -10.48 7.23
C ILE A 6 20.56 -11.86 7.89
N THR A 7 20.63 -11.88 9.21
CA THR A 7 20.45 -13.09 10.01
C THR A 7 19.24 -12.92 10.92
N VAL A 8 18.35 -13.91 10.92
CA VAL A 8 17.15 -13.94 11.76
C VAL A 8 17.10 -15.24 12.55
N LYS A 9 16.56 -15.18 13.77
CA LYS A 9 16.27 -16.36 14.58
C LYS A 9 14.79 -16.68 14.46
N LEU A 10 14.46 -17.91 14.13
CA LEU A 10 13.09 -18.40 13.96
C LEU A 10 12.91 -19.65 14.83
N ASP A 11 11.67 -19.90 15.23
CA ASP A 11 11.30 -21.16 15.88
C ASP A 11 11.46 -22.33 14.90
N ASP A 12 11.92 -23.48 15.39
CA ASP A 12 12.18 -24.66 14.54
C ASP A 12 10.92 -25.18 13.85
N ARG A 13 9.76 -25.14 14.51
CA ARG A 13 8.50 -25.59 13.89
C ARG A 13 8.10 -24.64 12.78
N PHE A 14 8.22 -23.34 13.03
CA PHE A 14 7.96 -22.33 12.02
C PHE A 14 8.92 -22.43 10.82
N LEU A 15 10.18 -22.82 11.05
CA LEU A 15 11.11 -23.10 9.96
C LEU A 15 10.66 -24.28 9.10
N GLY A 16 10.08 -25.32 9.71
CA GLY A 16 9.45 -26.43 9.00
C GLY A 16 8.22 -26.02 8.18
N ASP A 17 7.41 -25.08 8.69
CA ASP A 17 6.29 -24.51 7.94
C ASP A 17 6.80 -23.73 6.70
N ILE A 18 7.87 -22.95 6.86
CA ILE A 18 8.52 -22.24 5.74
C ILE A 18 8.99 -23.23 4.66
N ASP A 19 9.65 -24.32 5.06
CA ASP A 19 10.12 -25.33 4.10
C ASP A 19 8.97 -25.95 3.31
N SER A 20 7.88 -26.26 3.99
CA SER A 20 6.68 -26.83 3.38
C SER A 20 6.09 -25.88 2.34
N VAL A 21 6.04 -24.58 2.64
CA VAL A 21 5.57 -23.55 1.70
C VAL A 21 6.53 -23.40 0.52
N VAL A 22 7.84 -23.32 0.77
CA VAL A 22 8.88 -23.22 -0.27
C VAL A 22 8.72 -24.35 -1.29
N GLN A 23 8.57 -25.58 -0.81
CA GLN A 23 8.39 -26.75 -1.67
C GLN A 23 7.05 -26.73 -2.41
N LYS A 24 5.95 -26.44 -1.70
CA LYS A 24 4.59 -26.46 -2.26
C LYS A 24 4.37 -25.40 -3.33
N GLU A 25 4.92 -24.21 -3.13
CA GLU A 25 4.76 -23.07 -4.05
C GLU A 25 5.88 -23.00 -5.11
N GLY A 26 6.84 -23.92 -5.06
CA GLY A 26 7.87 -24.06 -6.10
C GLY A 26 8.96 -22.98 -6.05
N TYR A 27 9.21 -22.40 -4.88
CA TYR A 27 10.34 -21.48 -4.68
C TYR A 27 11.67 -22.24 -4.78
N GLN A 28 12.71 -21.57 -5.31
CA GLN A 28 14.03 -22.20 -5.43
C GLN A 28 14.72 -22.37 -4.08
N ASN A 29 14.48 -21.46 -3.14
CA ASN A 29 15.08 -21.49 -1.81
C ASN A 29 14.31 -20.60 -0.80
N ARG A 30 14.59 -20.78 0.49
CA ARG A 30 14.03 -19.98 1.59
C ARG A 30 14.26 -18.48 1.42
N THR A 31 15.41 -18.07 0.88
CA THR A 31 15.77 -16.65 0.73
C THR A 31 14.84 -15.95 -0.26
N GLU A 32 14.51 -16.61 -1.37
CA GLU A 32 13.56 -16.11 -2.36
C GLU A 32 12.17 -15.93 -1.73
N PHE A 33 11.66 -16.96 -1.07
CA PHE A 33 10.37 -16.92 -0.40
C PHE A 33 10.31 -15.81 0.66
N ILE A 34 11.28 -15.77 1.59
CA ILE A 34 11.31 -14.78 2.67
C ILE A 34 11.41 -13.36 2.10
N ARG A 35 12.21 -13.15 1.03
CA ARG A 35 12.33 -11.84 0.38
C ARG A 35 11.00 -11.38 -0.21
N ASN A 36 10.28 -12.27 -0.90
CA ASN A 36 9.00 -11.94 -1.51
C ASN A 36 7.94 -11.66 -0.44
N ALA A 37 7.83 -12.52 0.58
CA ALA A 37 6.91 -12.34 1.70
C ALA A 37 7.15 -11.01 2.45
N LEU A 38 8.41 -10.67 2.71
CA LEU A 38 8.76 -9.38 3.33
C LEU A 38 8.39 -8.19 2.44
N ARG A 39 8.65 -8.27 1.13
CA ARG A 39 8.29 -7.22 0.18
C ARG A 39 6.78 -6.99 0.16
N GLU A 40 6.01 -8.05 0.01
CA GLU A 40 4.55 -7.99 0.02
C GLU A 40 4.04 -7.37 1.31
N LYS A 41 4.58 -7.78 2.46
CA LYS A 41 4.13 -7.26 3.75
C LYS A 41 4.45 -5.78 3.95
N VAL A 42 5.60 -5.33 3.46
CA VAL A 42 6.00 -3.91 3.48
C VAL A 42 5.06 -3.09 2.61
N GLU A 43 4.76 -3.53 1.39
CA GLU A 43 3.84 -2.82 0.49
C GLU A 43 2.40 -2.79 1.03
N GLU A 44 1.92 -3.90 1.61
CA GLU A 44 0.62 -3.94 2.29
C GLU A 44 0.55 -2.92 3.44
N SER A 45 1.62 -2.82 4.22
CA SER A 45 1.70 -1.88 5.36
C SER A 45 1.67 -0.42 4.89
N LYS A 46 2.43 -0.08 3.85
CA LYS A 46 2.39 1.25 3.22
C LYS A 46 1.00 1.59 2.69
N LEU A 47 0.36 0.64 2.01
CA LEU A 47 -0.99 0.84 1.48
C LEU A 47 -1.99 1.09 2.61
N LYS A 48 -1.90 0.32 3.70
CA LYS A 48 -2.76 0.48 4.88
C LYS A 48 -2.61 1.87 5.50
N GLU A 49 -1.39 2.38 5.66
CA GLU A 49 -1.12 3.73 6.16
C GLU A 49 -1.68 4.82 5.24
N ALA A 50 -1.49 4.67 3.92
CA ALA A 50 -2.05 5.59 2.94
C ALA A 50 -3.59 5.59 2.99
N MET A 51 -4.21 4.42 3.11
CA MET A 51 -5.66 4.29 3.24
C MET A 51 -6.19 4.93 4.53
N THR A 52 -5.52 4.76 5.66
CA THR A 52 -5.87 5.44 6.91
C THR A 52 -5.78 6.96 6.75
N SER A 53 -4.74 7.45 6.08
CA SER A 53 -4.57 8.88 5.79
C SER A 53 -5.70 9.43 4.91
N ILE A 54 -6.16 8.66 3.91
CA ILE A 54 -7.29 9.03 3.05
C ILE A 54 -8.63 8.90 3.79
N ALA A 55 -8.78 7.96 4.72
CA ALA A 55 -10.02 7.80 5.50
C ALA A 55 -10.33 9.05 6.33
N HIS A 56 -9.31 9.72 6.87
CA HIS A 56 -9.48 11.04 7.51
C HIS A 56 -10.04 12.09 6.55
N LEU A 57 -9.65 12.06 5.26
CA LEU A 57 -10.18 12.97 4.24
C LEU A 57 -11.62 12.62 3.85
N LYS A 58 -11.97 11.33 3.74
CA LYS A 58 -13.33 10.88 3.41
C LYS A 58 -14.35 11.24 4.49
N GLY A 59 -13.97 11.22 5.78
CA GLY A 59 -14.83 11.65 6.89
C GLY A 59 -14.92 13.17 7.09
N ALA A 60 -13.91 13.92 6.60
CA ALA A 60 -13.92 15.39 6.63
C ALA A 60 -14.90 16.00 5.61
N ALA A 61 -15.26 15.27 4.55
CA ALA A 61 -16.31 15.64 3.62
C ALA A 61 -17.70 15.43 4.25
N LYS A 62 -18.06 16.26 5.24
CA LYS A 62 -19.38 16.26 5.90
C LYS A 62 -20.54 16.63 4.98
N LYS A 63 -20.28 17.10 3.76
CA LYS A 63 -21.30 17.59 2.83
C LYS A 63 -21.68 16.49 1.82
N LYS A 64 -22.92 16.00 1.90
CA LYS A 64 -23.57 15.32 0.76
C LYS A 64 -23.70 16.36 -0.36
N THR A 65 -22.72 16.38 -1.26
CA THR A 65 -22.71 17.32 -2.38
C THR A 65 -23.56 16.70 -3.48
N THR A 66 -24.62 17.39 -3.90
CA THR A 66 -25.44 16.91 -5.03
C THR A 66 -24.64 17.02 -6.33
N PRO A 67 -25.00 16.29 -7.39
CA PRO A 67 -24.31 16.39 -8.69
C PRO A 67 -24.20 17.84 -9.20
N GLU A 68 -25.23 18.65 -8.98
CA GLU A 68 -25.28 20.06 -9.38
C GLU A 68 -24.33 20.95 -8.58
N GLU A 69 -24.18 20.70 -7.27
CA GLU A 69 -23.20 21.40 -6.44
C GLU A 69 -21.77 21.00 -6.82
N PHE A 70 -21.56 19.74 -7.21
CA PHE A 70 -20.26 19.24 -7.66
C PHE A 70 -19.82 19.91 -8.96
N GLU A 71 -20.73 20.08 -9.91
CA GLU A 71 -20.44 20.77 -11.17
C GLU A 71 -20.06 22.23 -10.95
N LYS A 72 -20.80 22.94 -10.07
CA LYS A 72 -20.47 24.32 -9.68
C LYS A 72 -19.13 24.44 -8.96
N ILE A 73 -18.76 23.49 -8.11
CA ILE A 73 -17.45 23.45 -7.46
C ILE A 73 -16.36 23.23 -8.50
N ARG A 74 -16.60 22.34 -9.48
CA ARG A 74 -15.64 22.04 -10.55
C ARG A 74 -15.38 23.26 -11.43
N GLU A 75 -16.43 23.96 -11.87
CA GLU A 75 -16.30 25.18 -12.67
C GLU A 75 -15.48 26.25 -11.93
N ARG A 76 -15.80 26.51 -10.65
CA ARG A 76 -15.06 27.49 -9.85
C ARG A 76 -13.59 27.12 -9.66
N ALA A 77 -13.31 25.86 -9.38
CA ALA A 77 -11.93 25.40 -9.22
C ALA A 77 -11.14 25.56 -10.54
N PHE A 78 -11.78 25.29 -11.68
CA PHE A 78 -11.18 25.45 -13.00
C PHE A 78 -10.89 26.92 -13.32
N ASP A 79 -11.83 27.81 -13.02
CA ASP A 79 -11.67 29.26 -13.19
C ASP A 79 -10.53 29.81 -12.32
N GLU A 80 -10.43 29.40 -11.06
CA GLU A 80 -9.35 29.83 -10.16
C GLU A 80 -7.97 29.34 -10.62
N ILE A 81 -7.88 28.09 -11.11
CA ILE A 81 -6.63 27.54 -11.66
C ILE A 81 -6.23 28.29 -12.94
N SER A 82 -7.19 28.56 -13.83
CA SER A 82 -6.92 29.29 -15.07
C SER A 82 -6.43 30.73 -14.83
N LYS A 83 -6.93 31.38 -13.77
CA LYS A 83 -6.49 32.72 -13.34
C LYS A 83 -5.08 32.71 -12.73
N LYS A 84 -4.66 31.61 -12.10
CA LYS A 84 -3.31 31.46 -11.55
C LYS A 84 -2.25 31.07 -12.58
N LEU A 85 -2.68 30.52 -13.73
CA LEU A 85 -1.82 30.12 -14.84
C LEU A 85 -1.69 31.21 -15.92
N LYS A 86 -2.40 32.33 -15.77
CA LYS A 86 -2.18 33.58 -16.53
C LYS A 86 -1.26 34.50 -15.76
#